data_AF-A0A5J5NST0-F1
#
_entry.id   AF-A0A5J5NST0-F1
#
_cell.length_a   1.000
_cell.length_b   1.000
_cell.length_c   1.000
_cell.angle_alpha   90.00
_cell.angle_beta   90.00
_cell.angle_gamma   90.00
#
_symmetry.space_group_name_H-M   'P 1'
#
loop_
_entity.id
_entity.type
_entity.pdbx_description
1 polymer ?
#
loop_
_entity_poly.entity_id
_entity_poly.type
_entity_poly.pdbx_seq_one_letter_code
_entity_poly.pdbx_strand_id
1 'polypeptide(L)'
;DEFWVFYLKQYSKPAARLWHFAGTLYYLCTLLFKWWLLVFVPVCGYSCAWYSHFFVEGNVPVTFGHPFWSFLCYFKMFGFMLTGKMDREIKRLGL
;
A
#
# COMPACT_ATOMS: atom_id res chain seq x y z
N ASP A 1 9.65 -13.05 8.24
CA ASP A 1 9.99 -11.67 8.68
C ASP A 1 10.91 -10.92 7.72
N GLU A 2 11.85 -11.57 7.04
CA GLU A 2 12.79 -10.89 6.12
C GLU A 2 12.13 -10.15 4.96
N PHE A 3 11.21 -10.80 4.23
CA PHE A 3 10.48 -10.14 3.14
C PHE A 3 9.59 -8.99 3.64
N TRP A 4 9.06 -9.09 4.86
CA TRP A 4 8.24 -8.04 5.48
C TRP A 4 9.07 -6.79 5.79
N VAL A 5 10.27 -6.97 6.35
CA VAL A 5 11.23 -5.87 6.58
C VAL A 5 11.67 -5.27 5.25
N PHE A 6 12.00 -6.11 4.25
CA PHE A 6 12.34 -5.65 2.91
C PHE A 6 11.21 -4.82 2.29
N TYR A 7 9.97 -5.31 2.36
CA TYR A 7 8.79 -4.62 1.87
C TYR A 7 8.60 -3.27 2.56
N LEU A 8 8.62 -3.22 3.90
CA LEU A 8 8.45 -1.97 4.64
C LEU A 8 9.57 -0.96 4.40
N LYS A 9 10.80 -1.43 4.13
CA LYS A 9 11.92 -0.56 3.76
C LYS A 9 11.70 0.12 2.42
N GLN A 10 11.03 -0.55 1.48
CA GLN A 10 10.59 0.07 0.22
C GLN A 10 9.53 1.13 0.51
N TYR A 11 8.59 0.83 1.42
CA TYR A 11 7.55 1.76 1.88
C TYR A 11 7.96 2.62 3.08
N SER A 12 9.19 3.14 3.09
CA SER A 12 9.76 3.86 4.24
C SER A 12 9.03 5.19 4.52
N LYS A 13 8.47 5.83 3.50
CA LYS A 13 7.83 7.14 3.64
C LYS A 13 6.38 7.01 4.13
N PRO A 14 5.98 7.69 5.23
CA PRO A 14 4.60 7.68 5.72
C PRO A 14 3.58 8.14 4.67
N ALA A 15 3.97 9.12 3.84
CA ALA A 15 3.13 9.64 2.76
C ALA A 15 2.78 8.55 1.74
N ALA A 16 3.74 7.71 1.35
CA ALA A 16 3.51 6.63 0.40
C ALA A 16 2.53 5.58 0.95
N ARG A 17 2.72 5.20 2.22
CA ARG A 17 1.79 4.28 2.90
C ARG A 17 0.37 4.85 2.98
N LEU A 18 0.25 6.16 3.24
CA LEU A 18 -1.05 6.84 3.31
C LEU A 18 -1.77 6.85 1.94
N TRP A 19 -1.05 7.10 0.85
CA TRP A 19 -1.61 7.03 -0.50
C TRP A 19 -2.14 5.63 -0.85
N HIS A 20 -1.38 4.58 -0.49
CA HIS A 20 -1.82 3.19 -0.67
C HIS A 20 -3.04 2.86 0.19
N PHE A 21 -3.07 3.33 1.45
CA PHE A 21 -4.22 3.14 2.33
C PHE A 21 -5.47 3.85 1.81
N ALA A 22 -5.35 5.13 1.40
CA ALA A 22 -6.45 5.91 0.85
C ALA A 22 -7.00 5.30 -0.44
N GLY A 23 -6.13 4.83 -1.34
CA GLY A 23 -6.55 4.12 -2.56
C GLY A 23 -7.31 2.84 -2.27
N THR A 24 -6.85 2.06 -1.27
CA THR A 24 -7.56 0.83 -0.84
C THR A 24 -8.91 1.14 -0.22
N LEU A 25 -8.97 2.15 0.64
CA LEU A 25 -10.21 2.54 1.29
C LEU A 25 -11.24 3.04 0.28
N TYR A 26 -10.80 3.85 -0.68
CA TYR A 26 -11.62 4.30 -1.80
C TYR A 26 -12.17 3.10 -2.59
N TYR A 27 -11.32 2.13 -2.94
CA TYR A 27 -11.74 0.90 -3.61
C TYR A 27 -12.82 0.14 -2.83
N LEU A 28 -12.57 -0.11 -1.53
CA LEU A 28 -13.51 -0.82 -0.67
C LEU A 28 -14.84 -0.07 -0.52
N CYS A 29 -14.81 1.25 -0.37
CA CYS A 29 -16.03 2.06 -0.35
C CYS A 29 -16.77 1.99 -1.69
N THR A 30 -16.09 2.08 -2.83
CA THR A 30 -16.75 1.94 -4.14
C THR A 30 -17.38 0.57 -4.36
N LEU A 31 -16.75 -0.52 -3.89
CA LEU A 31 -17.32 -1.86 -3.90
C LEU A 31 -18.63 -1.96 -3.12
N LEU A 32 -18.69 -1.33 -1.95
CA LEU A 32 -19.85 -1.41 -1.04
C LEU A 32 -21.04 -0.55 -1.50
N PHE A 33 -20.78 0.62 -2.10
CA PHE A 33 -21.84 1.56 -2.44
C PHE A 33 -22.31 1.49 -3.89
N LYS A 34 -21.39 1.37 -4.87
CA LYS A 34 -21.72 1.46 -6.31
C LYS A 34 -20.70 0.72 -7.17
N TRP A 35 -21.02 -0.52 -7.53
CA TRP A 35 -20.21 -1.42 -8.37
C TRP A 35 -19.80 -0.85 -9.75
N TRP A 36 -20.54 0.11 -10.32
CA TRP A 36 -20.15 0.76 -11.58
C TRP A 36 -18.97 1.74 -11.43
N LEU A 37 -18.69 2.23 -10.21
CA LEU A 37 -17.51 3.06 -9.94
C LEU A 37 -16.21 2.26 -9.98
N LEU A 38 -16.28 0.93 -10.05
CA LEU A 38 -15.12 0.06 -10.22
C LEU A 38 -14.34 0.35 -11.50
N VAL A 39 -14.95 0.96 -12.52
CA VAL A 39 -14.25 1.41 -13.74
C VAL A 39 -13.20 2.49 -13.43
N PHE A 40 -13.42 3.32 -12.41
CA PHE A 40 -12.48 4.37 -12.02
C PHE A 40 -11.38 3.86 -11.08
N VAL A 41 -11.51 2.64 -10.54
CA VAL A 41 -10.52 2.04 -9.64
C VAL A 41 -9.18 1.82 -10.32
N PRO A 42 -9.08 1.19 -11.51
CA PRO A 42 -7.78 1.06 -12.17
C PRO A 42 -7.22 2.45 -12.48
N VAL A 43 -8.04 3.41 -12.93
CA VAL A 43 -7.57 4.76 -13.23
C VAL A 43 -7.02 5.46 -11.98
N CYS A 44 -7.80 5.60 -10.91
CA CYS A 44 -7.38 6.32 -9.71
C CYS A 44 -6.36 5.53 -8.88
N GLY A 45 -6.52 4.22 -8.78
CA GLY A 45 -5.67 3.31 -8.02
C GLY A 45 -4.29 3.13 -8.62
N TYR A 46 -4.18 2.88 -9.94
CA TYR A 46 -2.87 2.87 -10.61
C TYR A 46 -2.24 4.26 -10.57
N SER A 47 -3.01 5.32 -10.83
CA SER A 47 -2.46 6.69 -10.82
C SER A 47 -1.86 7.05 -9.47
N CYS A 48 -2.56 6.77 -8.36
CA CYS A 48 -2.04 7.09 -7.03
C CYS A 48 -0.88 6.18 -6.61
N ALA A 49 -0.96 4.88 -6.90
CA ALA A 49 0.11 3.94 -6.56
C ALA A 49 1.39 4.24 -7.35
N TRP A 50 1.28 4.48 -8.66
CA TRP A 50 2.42 4.84 -9.51
C TRP A 50 2.96 6.23 -9.16
N TYR A 51 2.10 7.21 -8.88
CA TYR A 51 2.55 8.52 -8.44
C TYR A 51 3.38 8.41 -7.14
N SER A 52 2.93 7.61 -6.18
CA SER A 52 3.70 7.35 -4.96
C SER A 52 5.05 6.69 -5.26
N HIS A 53 5.08 5.66 -6.10
CA HIS A 53 6.31 4.94 -6.42
C HIS A 53 7.32 5.80 -7.20
N PHE A 54 6.88 6.56 -8.20
CA PHE A 54 7.78 7.34 -9.04
C PHE A 54 8.12 8.73 -8.46
N PHE A 55 7.16 9.43 -7.85
CA PHE A 55 7.36 10.79 -7.36
C PHE A 55 7.63 10.90 -5.86
N VAL A 56 7.13 9.96 -5.04
CA VAL A 56 7.33 10.02 -3.58
C VAL A 56 8.53 9.17 -3.17
N GLU A 57 8.64 7.92 -3.62
CA GLU A 57 9.72 7.02 -3.21
C GLU A 57 10.86 6.91 -4.22
N GLY A 58 10.58 7.09 -5.52
CA GLY A 58 11.56 6.89 -6.59
C GLY A 58 11.98 5.42 -6.76
N ASN A 59 11.13 4.47 -6.36
CA ASN A 59 11.41 3.04 -6.38
C ASN A 59 10.52 2.28 -7.37
N VAL A 60 11.01 1.15 -7.85
CA VAL A 60 10.22 0.23 -8.68
C VAL A 60 9.30 -0.59 -7.78
N PRO A 61 8.01 -0.77 -8.12
CA PRO A 61 7.09 -1.55 -7.31
C PRO A 61 7.60 -2.98 -7.08
N VAL A 62 7.73 -3.38 -5.81
CA VAL A 62 8.15 -4.75 -5.43
C VAL A 62 7.22 -5.82 -6.00
N THR A 63 5.97 -5.43 -6.28
CA THR A 63 4.95 -6.25 -6.94
C THR A 63 5.44 -6.89 -8.24
N PHE A 64 6.35 -6.25 -8.99
CA PHE A 64 6.90 -6.82 -10.23
C PHE A 64 7.86 -8.00 -9.99
N GLY A 65 8.59 -8.02 -8.87
CA GLY A 65 9.52 -9.10 -8.55
C GLY A 65 8.86 -10.26 -7.80
N HIS A 66 7.93 -9.96 -6.89
CA HIS A 66 7.29 -10.96 -6.04
C HIS A 66 5.79 -10.64 -5.83
N PRO A 67 4.92 -10.93 -6.82
CA PRO A 67 3.53 -10.48 -6.81
C PRO A 67 2.72 -11.04 -5.62
N PHE A 68 2.79 -12.35 -5.36
CA PHE A 68 2.06 -12.99 -4.26
C PHE A 68 2.51 -12.51 -2.88
N TRP A 69 3.82 -12.40 -2.66
CA TRP A 69 4.38 -11.95 -1.39
C TRP A 69 4.11 -10.46 -1.14
N SER A 70 4.18 -9.64 -2.20
CA SER A 70 3.84 -8.22 -2.14
C SER A 70 2.37 -8.02 -1.80
N PHE A 71 1.47 -8.83 -2.37
CA PHE A 71 0.05 -8.80 -2.05
C PHE A 71 -0.24 -9.17 -0.60
N LEU A 72 0.41 -10.20 -0.06
CA LEU A 72 0.26 -10.58 1.34
C LEU A 72 0.77 -9.49 2.29
N CYS A 73 1.94 -8.90 1.97
CA CYS A 73 2.49 -7.79 2.74
C CYS A 73 1.66 -6.53 2.65
N TYR A 74 1.04 -6.28 1.50
CA TYR A 74 0.12 -5.16 1.31
C TYR A 74 -1.08 -5.25 2.25
N PHE A 75 -1.75 -6.41 2.33
CA PHE A 75 -2.85 -6.59 3.28
C PHE A 75 -2.39 -6.54 4.73
N LYS A 76 -1.21 -7.08 5.03
CA LYS A 76 -0.61 -6.97 6.35
C LYS A 76 -0.39 -5.50 6.74
N MET A 77 0.18 -4.69 5.84
CA MET A 77 0.37 -3.25 6.04
C MET A 77 -0.97 -2.53 6.20
N PHE A 78 -1.95 -2.82 5.34
CA PHE A 78 -3.29 -2.24 5.43
C PHE A 78 -3.94 -2.53 6.79
N GLY A 79 -3.86 -3.76 7.29
CA GLY A 79 -4.35 -4.13 8.62
C GLY A 79 -3.65 -3.40 9.77
N PHE A 80 -2.33 -3.22 9.69
CA PHE A 80 -1.58 -2.42 10.67
C PHE A 80 -1.97 -0.94 10.65
N MET A 81 -2.23 -0.37 9.48
CA MET A 81 -2.70 1.01 9.35
C MET A 81 -4.13 1.16 9.86
N LEU A 82 -5.02 0.21 9.52
CA LEU A 82 -6.41 0.19 10.00
C LEU A 82 -6.50 0.11 11.54
N THR A 83 -5.59 -0.65 12.16
CA THR A 83 -5.54 -0.82 13.61
C THR A 83 -4.71 0.25 14.33
N GLY A 84 -4.14 1.23 13.61
CA GLY A 84 -3.28 2.26 14.17
C GLY A 84 -1.96 1.73 14.78
N LYS A 85 -1.55 0.51 14.41
CA LYS A 85 -0.37 -0.17 14.95
C LYS A 85 0.87 -0.07 14.05
N MET A 86 0.75 0.58 12.89
CA MET A 86 1.82 0.67 11.89
C MET A 86 3.10 1.31 12.44
N ASP A 87 3.00 2.43 13.14
CA ASP A 87 4.18 3.12 13.68
C ASP A 87 4.89 2.30 14.76
N ARG A 88 4.13 1.51 15.53
CA ARG A 88 4.69 0.57 16.51
C ARG A 88 5.45 -0.57 15.82
N GLU A 89 4.91 -1.09 14.72
CA GLU A 89 5.55 -2.16 13.95
C GLU A 89 6.84 -1.67 13.26
N ILE A 90 6.83 -0.45 12.69
CA ILE A 90 8.03 0.18 12.14
C ILE A 90 9.11 0.32 13.22
N LYS A 91 8.74 0.86 14.40
CA LYS A 91 9.66 1.01 15.53
C LYS A 91 10.19 -0.34 16.04
N ARG A 92 9.37 -1.38 16.04
CA ARG A 92 9.77 -2.76 16.41
C ARG A 92 10.82 -3.32 15.46
N LEU A 93 10.74 -2.97 14.18
CA LEU A 93 11.65 -3.45 13.13
C LEU A 93 12.89 -2.56 12.95
N GLY A 94 12.97 -1.44 13.67
CA GLY A 94 14.11 -0.51 13.58
C GLY A 94 14.19 0.24 12.25
N LEU A 95 13.05 0.46 11.60
CA LEU A 95 12.91 1.18 10.33
C LEU A 95 12.53 2.65 10.52
#